data_AF-A0A6A5STN5-F1
#
_entry.id   AF-A0A6A5STN5-F1
#
_cell.length_a   1.000
_cell.length_b   1.000
_cell.length_c   1.000
_cell.angle_alpha   90.00
_cell.angle_beta   90.00
_cell.angle_gamma   90.00
#
_symmetry.space_group_name_H-M   'P 1'
#
loop_
_entity.id
_entity.type
_entity.pdbx_description
1 polymer ?
#
loop_
_entity_poly.entity_id
_entity_poly.type
_entity_poly.pdbx_seq_one_letter_code
_entity_poly.pdbx_strand_id
1 'polypeptide(L)' 'SCHCDIVQDSVTLSPPLPQWKVVSCNCSICTRNGYLLVYPEWSQLHMKSGEDVLRDYSFGVKRNLHKFYGRCVNAV' A
#
# COMPACT_ATOMS: atom_id res chain seq x y z
N SER A 1 9.88 1.45 -3.53
CA SER A 1 10.57 0.27 -4.11
C SER A 1 10.42 -0.90 -3.16
N CYS A 2 9.95 -2.02 -3.70
CA CYS A 2 9.80 -3.28 -2.98
C CYS A 2 11.16 -3.97 -2.76
N HIS A 3 11.27 -4.88 -1.79
CA HIS A 3 12.51 -5.60 -1.44
C HIS A 3 13.21 -6.28 -2.64
N CYS A 4 12.42 -6.71 -3.62
CA CYS A 4 12.89 -7.38 -4.82
C CYS A 4 13.03 -6.44 -6.05
N ASP A 5 12.86 -5.13 -5.86
CA ASP A 5 12.92 -4.04 -6.88
C ASP A 5 12.04 -4.20 -8.13
N ILE A 6 11.20 -5.24 -8.20
CA ILE A 6 10.24 -5.48 -9.28
C ILE A 6 9.11 -4.44 -9.25
N VAL A 7 8.56 -4.18 -8.06
CA VAL A 7 7.55 -3.15 -7.85
C VAL A 7 8.23 -1.87 -7.42
N GLN A 8 8.10 -0.84 -8.24
CA GLN A 8 8.58 0.49 -7.94
C GLN A 8 7.44 1.47 -8.06
N ASP A 9 7.21 2.18 -6.98
CA ASP A 9 6.20 3.18 -6.79
C ASP A 9 6.86 4.46 -6.26
N SER A 10 6.21 5.58 -6.49
CA SER A 10 6.53 6.84 -5.83
C SER A 10 5.27 7.55 -5.42
N VAL A 11 5.26 8.08 -4.20
CA VAL A 11 4.15 8.83 -3.64
C VAL A 11 4.60 10.24 -3.35
N THR A 12 3.88 11.23 -3.91
CA THR A 12 4.12 12.65 -3.65
C THR A 12 3.10 13.17 -2.66
N LEU A 13 3.49 13.21 -1.38
CA LEU A 13 2.62 13.68 -0.31
C LEU A 13 2.68 15.20 -0.18
N SER A 14 1.51 15.84 -0.22
CA SER A 14 1.30 17.22 0.20
C SER A 14 0.08 17.26 1.12
N PRO A 15 0.22 17.60 2.42
CA PRO A 15 1.42 18.10 3.12
C PRO A 15 2.54 17.05 3.30
N PRO A 16 3.71 17.38 3.90
CA PRO A 16 4.74 16.38 4.19
C PRO A 16 4.29 15.30 5.19
N LEU A 17 4.85 14.09 5.09
CA LEU A 17 4.45 12.90 5.88
C LEU A 17 4.24 13.15 7.39
N PRO A 18 5.06 13.94 8.12
CA PRO A 18 4.84 14.18 9.56
C PRO A 18 3.52 14.87 9.91
N GLN A 19 2.89 15.52 8.92
CA GLN A 19 1.59 16.19 9.09
C GLN A 19 0.41 15.29 8.68
N TRP A 20 0.68 14.10 8.15
CA TRP A 20 -0.35 13.13 7.81
C TRP A 20 -0.80 12.35 9.03
N LYS A 21 -2.10 12.04 9.06
CA LYS A 21 -2.63 11.06 10.01
C LYS A 21 -2.20 9.66 9.59
N VAL A 22 -1.33 9.05 10.40
CA VAL A 22 -1.01 7.63 10.27
C VAL A 22 -2.15 6.80 10.86
N VAL A 23 -2.63 5.84 10.09
CA VAL A 23 -3.70 4.92 10.47
C VAL A 23 -3.10 3.56 10.80
N SER A 24 -3.26 3.15 12.06
CA SER A 24 -3.02 1.79 12.52
C SER A 24 -4.36 1.09 12.68
N CYS A 25 -4.69 0.20 11.76
CA CYS A 25 -5.95 -0.53 11.77
C CYS A 25 -5.79 -1.86 12.51
N ASN A 26 -6.75 -2.22 13.37
CA ASN A 26 -6.74 -3.46 14.15
C ASN A 26 -7.33 -4.67 13.40
N CYS A 27 -7.57 -4.54 12.10
CA CYS A 27 -8.09 -5.64 11.27
C CYS A 27 -7.08 -6.78 11.18
N SER A 28 -7.53 -8.03 11.04
CA SER A 28 -6.65 -9.21 11.09
C SER A 28 -5.50 -9.17 10.06
N ILE A 29 -5.75 -8.75 8.82
CA ILE A 29 -4.69 -8.59 7.81
C ILE A 29 -3.76 -7.41 8.12
N CYS A 30 -4.30 -6.31 8.61
CA CYS A 30 -3.56 -5.09 8.94
C CYS A 30 -2.56 -5.37 10.07
N THR A 31 -3.05 -6.02 11.14
CA THR A 31 -2.25 -6.43 12.29
C THR A 31 -1.23 -7.50 11.90
N ARG A 32 -1.63 -8.51 11.11
CA ARG A 32 -0.72 -9.58 10.66
C ARG A 32 0.45 -9.05 9.82
N ASN A 33 0.19 -8.05 8.98
CA ASN A 33 1.21 -7.47 8.11
C ASN A 33 1.92 -6.25 8.73
N GLY A 34 1.50 -5.80 9.92
CA GLY A 34 2.09 -4.67 10.61
C GLY A 34 1.92 -3.32 9.89
N TYR A 35 0.80 -3.13 9.19
CA TYR A 35 0.60 -1.94 8.36
C TYR A 35 0.42 -0.66 9.17
N LEU A 36 1.16 0.38 8.77
CA LEU A 36 0.92 1.78 9.10
C LEU A 36 0.58 2.50 7.80
N LEU A 37 -0.67 2.97 7.70
CA LEU A 37 -1.23 3.45 6.44
C LEU A 37 -1.34 4.98 6.44
N VAL A 38 -1.06 5.59 5.30
CA VAL A 38 -1.50 6.93 4.95
C VAL A 38 -2.35 6.82 3.69
N TYR A 39 -3.31 7.72 3.52
CA TYR A 39 -4.28 7.66 2.42
C TYR A 39 -4.15 8.89 1.51
N PRO A 40 -3.12 8.94 0.66
CA PRO A 40 -3.00 9.99 -0.34
C PRO A 40 -4.08 9.91 -1.41
N GLU A 41 -4.23 10.98 -2.18
CA GLU A 41 -5.06 10.98 -3.38
C GLU A 41 -4.43 10.08 -4.46
N TRP A 42 -5.25 9.48 -5.32
CA TRP A 42 -4.75 8.62 -6.40
C TRP A 42 -3.78 9.34 -7.35
N SER A 43 -3.97 10.65 -7.56
CA SER A 43 -3.08 11.47 -8.38
C SER A 43 -1.68 11.66 -7.78
N GLN A 44 -1.49 11.37 -6.49
CA GLN A 44 -0.21 11.45 -5.79
C GLN A 44 0.57 10.14 -5.85
N LEU A 45 -0.06 9.04 -6.26
CA LEU A 45 0.56 7.73 -6.44
C LEU A 45 0.97 7.55 -7.90
N HIS A 46 2.25 7.29 -8.11
CA HIS A 46 2.81 7.02 -9.43
C HIS A 46 3.50 5.66 -9.43
N MET A 47 2.95 4.72 -10.20
CA MET A 47 3.59 3.44 -10.47
C MET A 47 4.69 3.62 -11.52
N LYS A 48 5.91 3.20 -11.19
CA LYS A 48 7.05 3.20 -12.11
C LYS A 48 7.25 1.83 -12.77
N SER A 49 7.06 0.75 -12.03
CA SER A 49 7.17 -0.63 -12.53
C SER A 49 6.40 -1.63 -11.67
N GLY A 50 6.08 -2.80 -12.26
CA GLY A 50 5.55 -3.96 -11.56
C GLY A 50 4.06 -3.90 -11.24
N GLU A 51 3.29 -3.02 -11.88
CA GLU A 51 1.84 -2.96 -11.74
C GLU A 51 1.15 -4.25 -12.21
N ASP A 52 1.69 -4.89 -13.26
CA ASP A 52 1.22 -6.14 -13.85
C ASP A 52 1.38 -7.36 -12.93
N VAL A 53 2.33 -7.29 -11.99
CA VAL A 53 2.59 -8.37 -11.03
C VAL A 53 1.86 -8.18 -9.70
N LEU A 54 1.25 -7.00 -9.47
CA LEU A 54 0.46 -6.75 -8.27
C LEU A 54 -0.80 -7.63 -8.26
N ARG A 55 -1.16 -8.06 -7.07
CA ARG A 55 -2.34 -8.88 -6.81
C ARG A 55 -3.27 -8.15 -5.85
N ASP A 56 -4.54 -8.27 -6.18
CA ASP A 56 -5.64 -7.67 -5.43
C ASP A 56 -6.18 -8.69 -4.44
N TYR A 57 -6.32 -8.26 -3.19
CA TYR A 57 -6.91 -9.06 -2.13
C TYR A 57 -7.92 -8.27 -1.33
N SER A 58 -9.13 -8.81 -1.24
CA SER A 58 -10.20 -8.32 -0.39
C SER A 58 -10.85 -9.50 0.32
N PHE A 59 -11.28 -9.30 1.56
CA PHE A 59 -11.89 -10.33 2.40
C PHE A 59 -13.08 -9.77 3.18
N GLY A 60 -13.87 -10.66 3.79
CA GLY A 60 -15.09 -10.30 4.49
C GLY A 60 -16.06 -9.53 3.58
N VAL A 61 -16.51 -8.36 4.04
CA VAL A 61 -17.43 -7.48 3.31
C VAL A 61 -16.76 -6.67 2.18
N LYS A 62 -15.48 -6.92 1.87
CA LYS A 62 -14.73 -6.30 0.75
C LYS A 62 -14.68 -4.76 0.77
N ARG A 63 -14.59 -4.17 1.96
CA ARG A 63 -14.45 -2.71 2.14
C ARG A 63 -13.08 -2.17 1.73
N ASN A 64 -12.03 -2.97 1.91
CA ASN A 64 -10.66 -2.59 1.61
C ASN A 64 -10.08 -3.50 0.54
N LEU A 65 -9.32 -2.90 -0.37
CA LEU A 65 -8.52 -3.58 -1.38
C LEU A 65 -7.06 -3.50 -0.94
N HIS A 66 -6.44 -4.64 -0.72
CA HIS A 66 -5.00 -4.74 -0.44
C HIS A 66 -4.30 -5.13 -1.74
N LYS A 67 -3.44 -4.26 -2.27
CA LYS A 67 -2.57 -4.55 -3.42
C LYS A 67 -1.19 -4.94 -2.93
N PHE A 68 -0.69 -6.10 -3.33
CA PHE A 68 0.67 -6.53 -2.99
C PHE A 68 1.27 -7.44 -4.05
N TYR A 69 2.61 -7.57 -4.04
CA TYR A 69 3.28 -8.53 -4.89
C TYR A 69 3.41 -9.89 -4.17
N GLY A 70 2.91 -10.97 -4.76
CA GLY A 70 2.85 -12.28 -4.08
C GLY A 70 4.18 -12.84 -3.57
N ARG A 71 5.32 -12.38 -4.11
CA ARG A 71 6.67 -12.79 -3.66
C ARG A 71 7.29 -11.88 -2.60
N CYS A 72 6.78 -10.67 -2.43
CA CYS A 72 7.32 -9.67 -1.51
C CYS A 72 6.15 -8.89 -0.89
N VAL A 73 6.02 -8.89 0.44
CA VAL A 73 4.84 -8.36 1.18
C VAL A 73 4.74 -6.82 1.16
N ASN A 74 5.28 -6.15 0.14
CA ASN A 74 5.09 -4.72 -0.05
C ASN A 74 3.65 -4.47 -0.49
N ALA A 75 2.96 -3.64 0.30
CA ALA A 75 1.66 -3.11 -0.03
C ALA A 75 1.81 -1.80 -0.78
N VAL A 76 0.97 -1.58 -1.79
CA VAL A 76 0.83 -0.33 -2.53
C VAL A 76 -0.53 0.28 -2.19
#